data_AF-A0A9D1Q5Z2-F1
#
_entry.id   AF-A0A9D1Q5Z2-F1
#
_cell.length_a   1.000
_cell.length_b   1.000
_cell.length_c   1.000
_cell.angle_alpha   90.00
_cell.angle_beta   90.00
_cell.angle_gamma   90.00
#
_symmetry.space_group_name_H-M   'P 1'
#
loop_
_entity.id
_entity.type
_entity.pdbx_description
1 polymer ?
#
loop_
_entity_poly.entity_id
_entity_poly.type
_entity_poly.pdbx_seq_one_letter_code
_entity_poly.pdbx_strand_id
1 'polypeptide(L)'
;MKKHKTTIVVIALVVILAIIGMVTEEEMQEDAVVPEVATIVDDRDPIVALIEDRAEDKTFGVIINDIRINHNLGSSAKPGDKIVLIYLTWDVSNPPEMTRKMLEINSARIVSALDVRPEVSEVVVFWEVPYHLEGNNSAKFNYFKKNGEFYEGDKWYAPVLR
;
A
#
# COMPACT_ATOMS: atom_id res chain seq x y z
N MET A 1 -6.26 -25.75 -11.24
CA MET A 1 -5.43 -25.18 -10.15
C MET A 1 -4.51 -26.30 -9.68
N LYS A 2 -3.19 -26.20 -9.60
CA LYS A 2 -2.39 -25.14 -8.98
C LYS A 2 -1.06 -24.96 -9.73
N LYS A 3 -0.60 -23.72 -9.70
CA LYS A 3 0.64 -23.18 -10.25
C LYS A 3 1.86 -23.79 -9.56
N HIS A 4 2.88 -24.15 -10.34
CA HIS A 4 4.26 -24.15 -9.85
C HIS A 4 4.68 -22.70 -9.61
N LYS A 5 5.16 -22.39 -8.41
CA LYS A 5 6.03 -21.23 -8.16
C LYS A 5 7.42 -21.79 -7.90
N THR A 6 8.32 -21.51 -8.83
CA THR A 6 9.77 -21.70 -8.69
C THR A 6 10.28 -20.57 -7.80
N THR A 7 10.92 -20.90 -6.68
CA THR A 7 11.63 -19.94 -5.84
C THR A 7 13.12 -20.14 -6.06
N ILE A 8 13.80 -19.08 -6.49
CA ILE A 8 15.26 -19.02 -6.64
C ILE A 8 15.85 -18.73 -5.25
N VAL A 9 16.76 -19.59 -4.79
CA VAL A 9 17.54 -19.41 -3.56
C VAL A 9 18.89 -18.82 -3.95
N VAL A 10 19.24 -17.64 -3.44
CA VAL A 10 20.58 -17.05 -3.61
C VAL A 10 21.41 -17.42 -2.38
N ILE A 11 22.46 -18.21 -2.62
CA ILE A 11 23.38 -18.78 -1.63
C ILE A 11 24.46 -17.73 -1.33
N ALA A 12 24.64 -17.38 -0.06
CA ALA A 12 25.83 -16.64 0.39
C ALA A 12 26.83 -17.62 1.03
N LEU A 13 27.99 -17.74 0.37
CA LEU A 13 29.11 -18.61 0.71
C LEU A 13 30.01 -17.90 1.75
N VAL A 14 30.28 -18.51 2.90
CA VAL A 14 31.33 -18.04 3.83
C VAL A 14 32.44 -19.10 3.89
N VAL A 15 33.61 -18.75 3.37
CA VAL A 15 34.82 -19.58 3.34
C VAL A 15 35.62 -19.31 4.61
N ILE A 16 35.87 -20.34 5.43
CA ILE A 16 36.80 -20.26 6.57
C ILE A 16 38.01 -21.16 6.28
N LEU A 17 39.19 -20.53 6.16
CA LEU A 17 40.51 -21.16 6.07
C LEU A 17 40.99 -21.54 7.48
N ALA A 18 41.27 -22.81 7.73
CA ALA A 18 41.89 -23.28 8.97
C ALA A 18 43.29 -23.87 8.72
N ILE A 19 44.24 -23.41 9.53
CA ILE A 19 45.66 -23.77 9.55
C ILE A 19 45.86 -25.04 10.40
N ILE A 20 46.62 -25.98 9.81
CA ILE A 20 47.40 -27.12 10.33
C ILE A 20 47.46 -27.30 11.87
N GLY A 21 47.10 -28.51 12.36
CA GLY A 21 47.75 -29.12 13.54
C GLY A 21 46.86 -29.90 14.53
N MET A 22 46.97 -31.24 14.51
CA MET A 22 46.75 -32.21 15.61
C MET A 22 45.31 -32.58 16.06
N VAL A 23 44.99 -33.85 15.75
CA VAL A 23 44.05 -34.85 16.28
C VAL A 23 43.49 -34.60 17.69
N THR A 24 42.16 -34.76 17.87
CA THR A 24 41.51 -35.79 18.71
C THR A 24 40.00 -35.84 18.42
N GLU A 25 39.46 -37.04 18.18
CA GLU A 25 38.03 -37.34 18.08
C GLU A 25 37.35 -37.06 19.42
N GLU A 26 36.63 -35.96 19.52
CA GLU A 26 35.54 -35.80 20.50
C GLU A 26 34.25 -35.60 19.70
N GLU A 27 33.28 -36.49 19.96
CA GLU A 27 31.94 -36.48 19.37
C GLU A 27 31.25 -35.14 19.65
N MET A 28 31.29 -34.24 18.68
CA MET A 28 30.51 -33.03 18.70
C MET A 28 29.06 -33.42 18.36
N GLN A 29 28.20 -33.51 19.37
CA GLN A 29 26.77 -33.29 19.17
C GLN A 29 26.63 -31.92 18.52
N GLU A 30 26.45 -31.92 17.21
CA GLU A 30 26.09 -30.77 16.42
C GLU A 30 24.65 -30.41 16.83
N ASP A 31 24.52 -29.64 17.91
CA ASP A 31 23.33 -28.84 18.16
C ASP A 31 23.14 -27.98 16.92
N ALA A 32 22.32 -28.47 16.01
CA ALA A 32 21.88 -27.74 14.84
C ALA A 32 21.20 -26.48 15.36
N VAL A 33 21.94 -25.37 15.39
CA VAL A 33 21.38 -24.03 15.58
C VAL A 33 20.54 -23.78 14.33
N VAL A 34 19.26 -24.19 14.39
CA VAL A 34 18.25 -23.75 13.45
C VAL A 34 18.22 -22.23 13.60
N PRO A 35 18.61 -21.44 12.58
CA PRO A 35 18.48 -20.01 12.69
C PRO A 35 16.98 -19.72 12.89
N GLU A 36 16.66 -19.15 14.05
CA GLU A 36 15.36 -18.58 14.31
C GLU A 36 15.14 -17.51 13.24
N VAL A 37 14.36 -17.87 12.21
CA VAL A 37 13.89 -16.90 11.22
C VAL A 37 12.96 -15.99 12.00
N ALA A 38 13.49 -14.85 12.45
CA ALA A 38 12.70 -13.79 13.06
C ALA A 38 11.60 -13.41 12.06
N THR A 39 10.38 -13.84 12.35
CA THR A 39 9.21 -13.39 11.60
C THR A 39 9.10 -11.89 11.85
N ILE A 40 9.36 -11.07 10.82
CA ILE A 40 9.07 -9.64 10.89
C ILE A 40 7.55 -9.54 11.03
N VAL A 41 7.08 -9.26 12.24
CA VAL A 41 5.67 -8.95 12.48
C VAL A 41 5.46 -7.56 11.91
N ASP A 42 4.75 -7.49 10.79
CA ASP A 42 4.28 -6.23 10.23
C ASP A 42 3.21 -5.66 11.18
N ASP A 43 3.59 -4.64 11.96
CA ASP A 43 2.77 -3.99 12.99
C ASP A 43 1.87 -2.89 12.42
N ARG A 44 1.90 -2.67 11.10
CA ARG A 44 1.08 -1.67 10.42
C ARG A 44 -0.41 -2.00 10.52
N ASP A 45 -1.24 -0.94 10.59
CA ASP A 45 -2.69 -1.12 10.49
C ASP A 45 -3.02 -1.83 9.16
N PRO A 46 -3.81 -2.90 9.17
CA PRO A 46 -4.08 -3.71 7.99
C PRO A 46 -4.79 -2.93 6.87
N ILE A 47 -5.44 -1.81 7.15
CA ILE A 47 -6.00 -0.89 6.15
C ILE A 47 -4.85 -0.10 5.48
N VAL A 48 -3.91 0.42 6.26
CA VAL A 48 -2.73 1.15 5.75
C VAL A 48 -1.90 0.25 4.84
N ALA A 49 -1.58 -0.96 5.29
CA ALA A 49 -0.79 -1.91 4.50
C ALA A 49 -1.42 -2.24 3.13
N LEU A 50 -2.76 -2.34 3.04
CA LEU A 50 -3.45 -2.56 1.76
C LEU A 50 -3.38 -1.34 0.83
N ILE A 51 -3.46 -0.13 1.37
CA ILE A 51 -3.38 1.10 0.59
C ILE A 51 -1.97 1.24 0.02
N GLU A 52 -0.95 1.01 0.86
CA GLU A 52 0.46 1.03 0.47
C GLU A 52 0.74 -0.01 -0.61
N ASP A 53 0.39 -1.29 -0.39
CA ASP A 53 0.56 -2.37 -1.37
C ASP A 53 -0.03 -2.01 -2.74
N ARG A 54 -1.23 -1.42 -2.75
CA ARG A 54 -1.88 -1.04 -4.00
C ARG A 54 -1.26 0.20 -4.64
N ALA A 55 -0.88 1.21 -3.87
CA ALA A 55 -0.33 2.46 -4.39
C ALA A 55 1.12 2.31 -4.87
N GLU A 56 1.92 1.45 -4.24
CA GLU A 56 3.34 1.23 -4.54
C GLU A 56 3.60 0.48 -5.87
N ASP A 57 2.55 0.07 -6.58
CA ASP A 57 2.67 -0.42 -7.94
C ASP A 57 3.28 0.66 -8.84
N LYS A 58 4.60 0.58 -9.00
CA LYS A 58 5.46 1.57 -9.69
C LYS A 58 5.03 1.86 -11.12
N THR A 59 4.21 0.99 -11.71
CA THR A 59 3.58 1.21 -13.03
C THR A 59 2.74 2.49 -13.05
N PHE A 60 2.27 2.95 -11.89
CA PHE A 60 1.29 4.03 -11.80
C PHE A 60 1.82 5.35 -11.26
N GLY A 61 3.09 5.50 -10.86
CA GLY A 61 3.66 6.82 -10.53
C GLY A 61 2.95 7.59 -9.41
N VAL A 62 2.35 6.89 -8.45
CA VAL A 62 1.65 7.47 -7.30
C VAL A 62 2.61 7.59 -6.12
N ILE A 63 2.57 8.73 -5.44
CA ILE A 63 3.30 8.94 -4.17
C ILE A 63 2.27 9.06 -3.05
N ILE A 64 2.43 8.27 -1.98
CA ILE A 64 1.62 8.43 -0.76
C ILE A 64 2.29 9.50 0.12
N ASN A 65 1.51 10.52 0.49
CA ASN A 65 1.95 11.57 1.41
C ASN A 65 1.52 11.28 2.85
N ASP A 66 0.27 10.84 3.04
CA ASP A 66 -0.33 10.57 4.35
C ASP A 66 -1.57 9.66 4.22
N ILE A 67 -1.86 8.88 5.26
CA ILE A 67 -3.06 8.06 5.38
C ILE A 67 -3.62 8.26 6.79
N ARG A 68 -4.88 8.68 6.90
CA ARG A 68 -5.56 8.87 8.19
C ARG A 68 -6.78 7.99 8.28
N ILE A 69 -6.94 7.36 9.43
CA ILE A 69 -8.10 6.51 9.75
C ILE A 69 -8.83 7.15 10.91
N ASN A 70 -10.08 7.53 10.67
CA ASN A 70 -10.95 8.15 11.65
C ASN A 70 -12.13 7.24 11.96
N HIS A 71 -12.63 7.29 13.19
CA HIS A 71 -13.93 6.71 13.49
C HIS A 71 -15.05 7.53 12.84
N ASN A 72 -16.00 6.85 12.22
CA ASN A 72 -17.21 7.46 11.71
C ASN A 72 -18.15 7.76 12.88
N LEU A 73 -18.31 9.06 13.19
CA LEU A 73 -19.19 9.54 14.24
C LEU A 73 -20.53 10.06 13.71
N GLY A 74 -20.84 9.76 12.44
CA GLY A 74 -22.11 10.14 11.81
C GLY A 74 -23.32 9.48 12.47
N SER A 75 -24.48 10.12 12.41
CA SER A 75 -25.72 9.62 13.02
C SER A 75 -26.23 8.29 12.45
N SER A 76 -25.77 7.92 11.25
CA SER A 76 -26.04 6.64 10.60
C SER A 76 -24.87 5.65 10.69
N ALA A 77 -23.79 5.98 11.39
CA ALA A 77 -22.61 5.13 11.51
C ALA A 77 -22.86 3.97 12.49
N LYS A 78 -22.32 2.80 12.16
CA LYS A 78 -22.30 1.64 13.04
C LYS A 78 -21.09 1.73 13.98
N PRO A 79 -21.16 1.10 15.17
CA PRO A 79 -20.00 0.99 16.05
C PRO A 79 -18.81 0.37 15.30
N GLY A 80 -17.67 1.07 15.30
CA GLY A 80 -16.46 0.62 14.63
C GLY A 80 -16.35 1.00 13.15
N ASP A 81 -17.35 1.68 12.58
CA ASP A 81 -17.23 2.23 11.22
C ASP A 81 -16.07 3.23 11.15
N LYS A 82 -15.31 3.15 10.06
CA LYS A 82 -14.12 3.97 9.80
C LYS A 82 -14.28 4.77 8.52
N ILE A 83 -13.75 5.99 8.55
CA ILE A 83 -13.52 6.84 7.38
C ILE A 83 -12.01 6.89 7.15
N VAL A 84 -11.58 6.61 5.93
CA VAL A 84 -10.17 6.67 5.53
C VAL A 84 -9.92 7.90 4.67
N LEU A 85 -8.91 8.69 5.01
CA LEU A 85 -8.45 9.84 4.22
C LEU A 85 -7.07 9.50 3.65
N ILE A 86 -6.95 9.54 2.33
CA ILE A 86 -5.71 9.19 1.61
C ILE A 86 -5.20 10.43 0.91
N TYR A 87 -3.97 10.83 1.18
CA TYR A 87 -3.33 12.00 0.57
C TYR A 87 -2.22 11.54 -0.36
N LEU A 88 -2.36 11.86 -1.64
CA LEU A 88 -1.52 11.35 -2.71
C LEU A 88 -0.97 12.49 -3.57
N THR A 89 0.18 12.25 -4.20
CA THR A 89 0.74 13.13 -5.24
C THR A 89 0.81 12.38 -6.56
N TRP A 90 0.38 13.05 -7.64
CA TRP A 90 0.58 12.61 -9.02
C TRP A 90 1.73 13.38 -9.66
N ASP A 91 2.94 12.83 -9.56
CA ASP A 91 4.17 13.46 -10.07
C ASP A 91 4.48 13.01 -11.50
N VAL A 92 3.48 13.05 -12.39
CA VAL A 92 3.68 12.79 -13.83
C VAL A 92 3.10 13.95 -14.65
N SER A 93 3.95 14.53 -15.50
CA SER A 93 3.62 15.65 -16.38
C SER A 93 2.72 15.23 -17.55
N ASN A 94 1.43 15.11 -17.27
CA ASN A 94 0.38 14.82 -18.25
C ASN A 94 -0.46 16.06 -18.56
N PRO A 95 -1.07 16.17 -19.75
CA PRO A 95 -2.14 17.13 -19.99
C PRO A 95 -3.28 17.00 -18.96
N PRO A 96 -4.06 18.06 -18.70
CA PRO A 96 -5.13 18.04 -17.68
C PRO A 96 -6.13 16.88 -17.83
N GLU A 97 -6.59 16.61 -19.07
CA GLU A 97 -7.53 15.52 -19.34
C GLU A 97 -6.95 14.15 -18.96
N MET A 98 -5.70 13.88 -19.34
CA MET A 98 -5.02 12.63 -19.03
C MET A 98 -4.72 12.54 -17.53
N THR A 99 -4.30 13.63 -16.91
CA THR A 99 -4.13 13.73 -15.45
C THR A 99 -5.40 13.29 -14.75
N ARG A 100 -6.53 13.93 -15.04
CA ARG A 100 -7.85 13.60 -14.46
C ARG A 100 -8.18 12.12 -14.59
N LYS A 101 -8.02 11.56 -15.79
CA LYS A 101 -8.26 10.13 -16.05
C LYS A 101 -7.38 9.24 -15.18
N MET A 102 -6.10 9.59 -15.02
CA MET A 102 -5.18 8.84 -14.17
C MET A 102 -5.50 8.96 -12.69
N LEU A 103 -5.96 10.12 -12.22
CA LEU A 103 -6.42 10.29 -10.83
C LEU A 103 -7.65 9.42 -10.56
N GLU A 104 -8.62 9.39 -11.48
CA GLU A 104 -9.81 8.53 -11.37
C GLU A 104 -9.45 7.04 -11.31
N ILE A 105 -8.63 6.57 -12.26
CA ILE A 105 -8.21 5.17 -12.33
C ILE A 105 -7.45 4.77 -11.07
N ASN A 106 -6.49 5.59 -10.62
CA ASN A 106 -5.71 5.26 -9.42
C ASN A 106 -6.55 5.31 -8.16
N SER A 107 -7.45 6.29 -8.02
CA SER A 107 -8.33 6.37 -6.86
C SER A 107 -9.22 5.12 -6.76
N ALA A 108 -9.91 4.75 -7.85
CA ALA A 108 -10.74 3.55 -7.87
C ALA A 108 -9.92 2.26 -7.62
N ARG A 109 -8.72 2.18 -8.20
CA ARG A 109 -7.80 1.06 -7.98
C ARG A 109 -7.37 0.95 -6.52
N ILE A 110 -7.01 2.04 -5.86
CA ILE A 110 -6.61 2.02 -4.44
C ILE A 110 -7.82 1.68 -3.56
N VAL A 111 -8.96 2.32 -3.78
CA VAL A 111 -10.16 2.16 -2.95
C VAL A 111 -10.74 0.74 -3.04
N SER A 112 -10.77 0.13 -4.23
CA SER A 112 -11.25 -1.26 -4.39
C SER A 112 -10.42 -2.29 -3.61
N ALA A 113 -9.15 -1.99 -3.26
CA ALA A 113 -8.38 -2.87 -2.40
C ALA A 113 -8.99 -3.00 -0.99
N LEU A 114 -9.78 -2.01 -0.58
CA LEU A 114 -10.44 -1.94 0.73
C LEU A 114 -11.82 -2.61 0.75
N ASP A 115 -12.30 -3.19 -0.36
CA ASP A 115 -13.58 -3.91 -0.38
C ASP A 115 -13.62 -5.03 0.68
N VAL A 116 -12.46 -5.68 0.90
CA VAL A 116 -12.26 -6.73 1.92
C VAL A 116 -12.25 -6.24 3.37
N ARG A 117 -12.35 -4.93 3.61
CA ARG A 117 -12.36 -4.30 4.95
C ARG A 117 -13.78 -3.81 5.29
N PRO A 118 -14.66 -4.65 5.88
CA PRO A 118 -16.06 -4.29 6.12
C PRO A 118 -16.24 -3.11 7.09
N GLU A 119 -15.26 -2.84 7.93
CA GLU A 119 -15.24 -1.72 8.88
C GLU A 119 -14.99 -0.35 8.21
N VAL A 120 -14.53 -0.31 6.96
CA VAL A 120 -14.35 0.95 6.23
C VAL A 120 -15.64 1.30 5.50
N SER A 121 -16.32 2.34 5.96
CA SER A 121 -17.59 2.80 5.39
C SER A 121 -17.42 3.86 4.31
N GLU A 122 -16.35 4.66 4.39
CA GLU A 122 -16.10 5.79 3.51
C GLU A 122 -14.60 5.98 3.28
N VAL A 123 -14.24 6.39 2.07
CA VAL A 123 -12.86 6.76 1.71
C VAL A 123 -12.87 8.09 0.97
N VAL A 124 -11.96 8.98 1.34
CA VAL A 124 -11.73 10.23 0.62
C VAL A 124 -10.28 10.25 0.14
N VAL A 125 -10.10 10.41 -1.17
CA VAL A 125 -8.78 10.50 -1.81
C VAL A 125 -8.53 11.94 -2.21
N PHE A 126 -7.45 12.52 -1.69
CA PHE A 126 -6.96 13.85 -2.01
C PHE A 126 -5.71 13.72 -2.88
N TRP A 127 -5.68 14.47 -3.98
CA TRP A 127 -4.55 14.52 -4.89
C TRP A 127 -3.93 15.91 -4.93
N GLU A 128 -2.61 15.95 -4.98
CA GLU A 128 -1.82 17.10 -5.42
C GLU A 128 -1.20 16.80 -6.80
N VAL A 129 -1.22 17.77 -7.71
CA VAL A 129 -0.65 17.62 -9.06
C VAL A 129 0.36 18.74 -9.35
N PRO A 130 1.65 18.57 -8.99
CA PRO A 130 2.64 19.65 -9.02
C PRO A 130 2.88 20.27 -10.40
N TYR A 131 2.58 19.59 -11.52
CA TYR A 131 2.84 20.12 -12.87
C TYR A 131 1.80 21.13 -13.37
N HIS A 132 0.66 21.30 -12.69
CA HIS A 132 -0.37 22.29 -13.05
C HIS A 132 -0.29 23.49 -12.10
N LEU A 133 0.77 24.28 -12.22
CA LEU A 133 1.16 25.33 -11.25
C LEU A 133 0.27 26.59 -11.24
N GLU A 134 -0.68 26.73 -12.17
CA GLU A 134 -1.54 27.93 -12.25
C GLU A 134 -2.67 27.93 -11.20
N GLY A 135 -2.31 28.06 -9.92
CA GLY A 135 -3.28 28.13 -8.81
C GLY A 135 -3.44 26.81 -8.08
N ASN A 136 -4.66 26.51 -7.60
CA ASN A 136 -4.93 25.25 -6.90
C ASN A 136 -4.80 24.10 -7.91
N ASN A 137 -4.01 23.09 -7.56
CA ASN A 137 -3.66 21.95 -8.41
C ASN A 137 -4.16 20.61 -7.81
N SER A 138 -5.21 20.67 -6.99
CA SER A 138 -5.73 19.53 -6.25
C SER A 138 -6.97 18.90 -6.87
N ALA A 139 -7.18 17.63 -6.56
CA ALA A 139 -8.44 16.92 -6.83
C ALA A 139 -8.91 16.14 -5.59
N LYS A 140 -10.21 15.90 -5.48
CA LYS A 140 -10.82 15.13 -4.40
C LYS A 140 -11.83 14.13 -4.95
N PHE A 141 -11.78 12.90 -4.43
CA PHE A 141 -12.70 11.82 -4.75
C PHE A 141 -13.29 11.26 -3.46
N ASN A 142 -14.60 11.23 -3.33
CA ASN A 142 -15.26 10.58 -2.19
C ASN A 142 -15.83 9.24 -2.65
N TYR A 143 -15.75 8.23 -1.79
CA TYR A 143 -16.28 6.89 -2.02
C TYR A 143 -17.04 6.42 -0.80
N PHE A 144 -18.17 5.76 -1.01
CA PHE A 144 -18.97 5.17 0.06
C PHE A 144 -19.17 3.69 -0.19
N LYS A 145 -19.15 2.88 0.88
CA LYS A 145 -19.35 1.44 0.77
C LYS A 145 -20.84 1.10 0.77
N LYS A 146 -21.26 0.29 -0.20
CA LYS A 146 -22.61 -0.28 -0.29
C LYS A 146 -22.50 -1.76 -0.67
N ASN A 147 -23.19 -2.64 0.03
CA ASN A 147 -23.19 -4.08 -0.24
C ASN A 147 -21.79 -4.73 -0.32
N GLY A 148 -20.81 -4.20 0.43
CA GLY A 148 -19.44 -4.72 0.46
C GLY A 148 -18.48 -4.10 -0.57
N GLU A 149 -18.98 -3.30 -1.50
CA GLU A 149 -18.19 -2.66 -2.57
C GLU A 149 -18.19 -1.14 -2.42
N PHE A 150 -17.10 -0.48 -2.81
CA PHE A 150 -17.05 0.98 -2.88
C PHE A 150 -17.66 1.53 -4.17
N TYR A 151 -18.49 2.55 -4.00
CA TYR A 151 -19.09 3.33 -5.08
C TYR A 151 -18.52 4.74 -5.04
N GLU A 152 -18.23 5.27 -6.24
CA GLU A 152 -17.81 6.65 -6.39
C GLU A 152 -18.97 7.59 -6.06
N GLY A 153 -18.70 8.56 -5.18
CA GLY A 153 -19.58 9.67 -4.86
C GLY A 153 -19.12 10.95 -5.56
N ASP A 154 -19.13 12.05 -4.82
CA ASP A 154 -18.75 13.35 -5.39
C ASP A 154 -17.27 13.41 -5.76
N LYS A 155 -17.01 14.08 -6.88
CA LYS A 155 -15.67 14.42 -7.34
C LYS A 155 -15.50 15.92 -7.43
N TRP A 156 -14.32 16.41 -7.09
CA TRP A 156 -13.98 17.81 -7.24
C TRP A 156 -12.60 17.95 -7.88
N TYR A 157 -12.52 18.88 -8.84
CA TYR A 157 -11.30 19.24 -9.53
C TYR A 157 -11.07 20.74 -9.38
N ALA A 158 -9.84 21.11 -9.04
CA ALA A 158 -9.42 22.49 -9.14
C ALA A 158 -9.55 23.01 -10.58
N PRO A 159 -9.76 24.32 -10.80
CA PRO A 159 -10.04 24.87 -12.13
C PRO A 159 -9.05 24.47 -13.23
N VAL A 160 -7.75 24.33 -12.91
CA VAL A 160 -6.71 23.92 -13.85
C VAL A 160 -6.80 22.46 -14.33
N LEU A 161 -7.61 21.64 -13.65
CA LEU A 161 -7.81 20.22 -13.94
C LEU A 161 -9.18 19.92 -14.60
N ARG A 162 -9.98 20.95 -14.90
CA ARG A 162 -11.34 20.80 -15.46
C ARG A 162 -11.37 20.60 -16.97
#